data_AF-A0AA38FMG4-F1
#
_entry.id   AF-A0AA38FMG4-F1
#
_cell.length_a   1.000
_cell.length_b   1.000
_cell.length_c   1.000
_cell.angle_alpha   90.00
_cell.angle_beta   90.00
_cell.angle_gamma   90.00
#
_symmetry.space_group_name_H-M   'P 1'
#
loop_
_entity.id
_entity.type
_entity.pdbx_description
1 polymer ?
#
loop_
_entity_poly.entity_id
_entity_poly.type
_entity_poly.pdbx_seq_one_letter_code
_entity_poly.pdbx_strand_id
1 'polypeptide(L)' 'IDAFTDIPFSGNPAAVCLLVEDKDTEWMHRVAAEFNLSETAFLRRKENTHHDGNAVDNDAEEFDLRWFTPETE' A
#
# COMPACT_ATOMS: atom_id res chain seq x y z
N ILE A 1 8.75 -7.24 -0.31
CA ILE A 1 9.48 -7.23 0.99
C ILE A 1 9.39 -8.61 1.61
N ASP A 2 10.30 -8.97 2.50
CA ASP A 2 10.21 -10.18 3.32
C ASP A 2 9.97 -9.76 4.77
N ALA A 3 8.75 -9.95 5.28
CA ALA A 3 8.35 -9.49 6.60
C ALA A 3 8.85 -10.41 7.72
N PHE A 4 9.06 -9.84 8.91
CA PHE A 4 9.54 -10.53 10.12
C PHE A 4 10.95 -11.13 10.02
N THR A 5 11.73 -10.67 9.05
CA THR A 5 13.12 -11.09 8.87
C THR A 5 13.97 -9.94 8.35
N ASP A 6 15.28 -10.02 8.58
CA ASP A 6 16.33 -9.21 7.99
C ASP A 6 17.15 -10.01 6.94
N ILE A 7 16.83 -11.28 6.74
CA ILE A 7 17.51 -12.19 5.81
C ILE A 7 16.66 -12.34 4.54
N PRO A 8 17.20 -12.07 3.34
CA PRO A 8 16.48 -12.27 2.09
C PRO A 8 15.99 -13.72 1.91
N PHE A 9 14.80 -13.90 1.33
CA PHE A 9 14.16 -15.20 1.11
C PHE A 9 13.82 -15.97 2.39
N SER A 10 13.65 -15.25 3.50
CA SER A 10 13.15 -15.79 4.77
C SER A 10 11.87 -15.04 5.17
N GLY A 11 11.22 -15.43 6.26
CA GLY A 11 10.02 -14.76 6.75
C GLY A 11 8.80 -14.89 5.82
N ASN A 12 7.96 -13.86 5.77
CA ASN A 12 6.74 -13.82 4.96
C ASN A 12 6.86 -12.83 3.79
N PRO A 13 6.94 -13.30 2.53
CA PRO A 13 6.96 -12.42 1.37
C PRO A 13 5.65 -11.63 1.23
N ALA A 14 5.75 -10.32 1.03
CA ALA A 14 4.62 -9.45 0.75
C ALA A 14 4.94 -8.48 -0.39
N ALA A 15 3.99 -8.32 -1.30
CA ALA A 15 4.06 -7.30 -2.35
C ALA A 15 3.57 -5.96 -1.80
N VAL A 16 4.27 -4.87 -2.14
CA VAL A 16 3.90 -3.51 -1.74
C VAL A 16 3.93 -2.62 -2.98
N CYS A 17 2.77 -2.10 -3.37
CA CYS A 17 2.58 -1.29 -4.56
C CYS A 17 2.33 0.18 -4.17
N LEU A 18 3.22 1.08 -4.60
CA LEU A 18 3.02 2.52 -4.46
C LEU A 18 2.15 3.02 -5.63
N LEU A 19 0.98 3.57 -5.30
CA LEU A 19 0.02 4.09 -6.27
C LEU A 19 0.29 5.56 -6.55
N VAL A 20 0.51 5.89 -7.83
CA VAL A 20 0.62 7.27 -8.33
C VAL A 20 -0.76 7.89 -8.55
N GLU A 21 -1.74 7.06 -8.89
CA GLU A 21 -3.13 7.42 -9.16
C GLU A 21 -4.06 6.43 -8.47
N ASP A 22 -5.29 6.86 -8.21
CA ASP A 22 -6.30 5.98 -7.63
C ASP A 22 -6.60 4.81 -8.59
N LYS A 23 -6.58 3.60 -8.04
CA LYS A 23 -7.04 2.39 -8.73
C LYS A 23 -8.31 1.89 -8.06
N ASP A 24 -9.18 1.27 -8.85
CA ASP A 24 -10.38 0.64 -8.31
C ASP A 24 -10.05 -0.69 -7.63
N THR A 25 -10.99 -1.17 -6.81
CA THR A 25 -10.87 -2.40 -6.03
C THR A 25 -10.66 -3.64 -6.91
N GLU A 26 -11.32 -3.72 -8.07
CA GLU A 26 -11.22 -4.87 -8.98
C GLU A 26 -9.82 -4.96 -9.59
N TRP A 27 -9.23 -3.82 -9.95
CA TRP A 27 -7.85 -3.75 -10.40
C TRP A 27 -6.88 -4.19 -9.31
N MET A 28 -7.03 -3.67 -8.08
CA MET A 28 -6.15 -4.04 -6.96
C MET A 28 -6.22 -5.55 -6.66
N HIS A 29 -7.42 -6.13 -6.67
CA HIS A 29 -7.61 -7.57 -6.54
C HIS A 29 -6.90 -8.38 -7.62
N ARG A 30 -7.04 -7.99 -8.89
CA ARG A 30 -6.39 -8.69 -10.00
C ARG A 30 -4.87 -8.66 -9.87
N VAL A 31 -4.30 -7.55 -9.42
CA VAL A 31 -2.86 -7.44 -9.16
C VAL A 31 -2.45 -8.31 -7.97
N ALA A 32 -3.22 -8.33 -6.88
CA ALA A 32 -2.96 -9.19 -5.74
C ALA A 32 -2.99 -10.68 -6.12
N ALA A 33 -3.96 -11.07 -6.96
CA ALA A 33 -4.06 -12.42 -7.50
C ALA A 33 -2.88 -12.80 -8.42
N GLU A 34 -2.36 -11.85 -9.21
CA GLU A 34 -1.18 -12.08 -10.05
C GLU A 34 0.09 -12.33 -9.21
N PHE A 35 0.27 -11.61 -8.10
CA PHE A 35 1.39 -11.86 -7.19
C PHE A 35 1.26 -13.19 -6.45
N ASN A 36 0.03 -13.64 -6.17
CA ASN A 36 -0.28 -14.90 -5.50
C ASN A 36 0.53 -15.12 -4.20
N LEU A 37 0.68 -14.06 -3.43
CA LEU A 37 1.27 -14.06 -2.08
C LEU A 37 0.15 -14.02 -1.03
N SER A 38 0.49 -14.26 0.23
CA SER A 38 -0.46 -14.16 1.34
C SER A 38 -1.15 -12.79 1.37
N GLU A 39 -0.38 -11.72 1.17
CA GLU A 39 -0.90 -10.35 1.11
C GLU A 39 -0.20 -9.49 0.06
N THR A 40 -0.97 -8.59 -0.55
CA THR A 40 -0.49 -7.47 -1.35
C THR A 40 -1.03 -6.16 -0.78
N ALA A 41 -0.12 -5.24 -0.44
CA ALA A 41 -0.45 -3.91 0.08
C ALA A 41 -0.38 -2.85 -1.01
N PHE A 42 -1.34 -1.94 -1.04
CA PHE A 42 -1.40 -0.79 -1.92
C PHE A 42 -1.35 0.49 -1.08
N LEU A 43 -0.33 1.32 -1.31
CA LEU A 43 -0.12 2.58 -0.61
C LEU A 43 -0.40 3.73 -1.55
N ARG A 44 -1.17 4.70 -1.08
CA ARG A 44 -1.40 5.98 -1.76
C ARG A 44 -0.99 7.11 -0.85
N ARG A 45 -0.20 8.06 -1.35
CA ARG A 45 0.11 9.28 -0.60
C ARG A 45 -1.12 10.17 -0.55
N LYS A 46 -1.50 10.63 0.63
CA LYS A 46 -2.59 11.61 0.79
C LYS A 46 -2.08 12.99 0.39
N GLU A 47 -2.94 13.76 -0.24
CA GLU A 47 -2.66 15.18 -0.47
C GLU A 47 -2.81 15.91 0.87
N ASN A 48 -1.70 16.43 1.40
CA ASN A 48 -1.69 17.23 2.63
C ASN A 48 -2.23 18.64 2.33
N THR A 49 -3.53 18.77 2.04
CA THR A 49 -4.19 20.06 1.86
C THR A 49 -5.00 20.42 3.09
N HIS A 50 -4.58 21.45 3.82
CA HIS A 50 -5.42 22.06 4.85
C HIS A 50 -6.64 22.73 4.21
N HIS A 51 -7.82 22.47 4.77
CA HIS A 51 -9.07 23.15 4.38
C HIS A 51 -9.11 24.65 4.78
N ASP A 52 -8.16 25.13 5.58
CA ASP A 52 -8.11 26.52 6.08
C ASP A 52 -6.99 27.38 5.44
N GLY A 53 -6.19 26.81 4.53
CA GLY A 53 -5.14 27.55 3.81
C GLY A 53 -3.86 27.84 4.59
N ASN A 54 -3.71 27.35 5.83
CA ASN A 54 -2.43 27.46 6.56
C ASN A 54 -1.50 26.29 6.22
N ALA A 55 -0.19 26.55 6.24
CA ALA A 55 0.82 25.53 6.09
C ALA A 55 0.82 24.60 7.32
N VAL A 56 0.87 23.29 7.09
CA VAL A 56 1.08 22.32 8.18
C VAL A 56 2.50 22.55 8.70
N ASP A 57 2.66 22.75 10.01
CA ASP A 57 3.96 22.62 10.66
C ASP A 57 4.40 21.14 10.78
N ASN A 58 3.65 20.18 10.21
CA ASN A 58 4.02 18.76 10.17
C ASN A 58 4.49 18.38 8.76
N ASP A 59 5.79 18.17 8.61
CA ASP A 59 6.43 17.47 7.47
C ASP A 59 6.03 15.98 7.37
N ALA A 60 4.98 15.54 8.07
CA ALA A 60 4.56 14.15 8.09
C ALA A 60 3.82 13.82 6.78
N GLU A 61 4.41 12.95 5.96
CA GLU A 61 3.71 12.34 4.83
C GLU A 61 2.65 11.36 5.37
N GLU A 62 1.39 11.57 5.00
CA GLU A 62 0.32 10.62 5.31
C GLU A 62 0.05 9.69 4.10
N PHE A 63 -0.29 8.43 4.40
CA PHE A 63 -0.61 7.44 3.39
C PHE A 63 -1.93 6.73 3.72
N ASP A 64 -2.73 6.50 2.69
CA ASP A 64 -3.81 5.52 2.73
C ASP A 64 -3.24 4.15 2.37
N LEU A 65 -3.61 3.14 3.16
CA LEU A 65 -3.17 1.76 2.99
C LEU A 65 -4.39 0.85 2.80
N ARG A 66 -4.35 0.02 1.75
CA ARG A 66 -5.29 -1.09 1.53
C ARG A 66 -4.50 -2.38 1.34
N TRP A 67 -5.03 -3.51 1.79
CA TRP A 67 -4.40 -4.82 1.60
C TRP A 67 -5.41 -5.81 1.03
N PHE A 68 -4.90 -6.75 0.26
CA PHE A 68 -5.68 -7.78 -0.40
C PHE A 68 -4.96 -9.11 -0.27
N THR A 69 -5.74 -10.16 -0.04
CA THR A 69 -5.33 -11.53 -0.35
C THR A 69 -5.68 -11.84 -1.82
N PRO A 70 -5.22 -12.95 -2.40
CA PRO A 70 -5.60 -13.33 -3.76
C PRO A 70 -7.12 -13.54 -3.93
N GLU A 71 -7.85 -13.84 -2.86
CA GLU A 71 -9.27 -14.22 -2.93
C GLU A 71 -10.21 -13.14 -2.35
N THR A 72 -9.75 -12.33 -1.39
CA THR A 72 -10.57 -11.34 -0.66
C THR A 72 -9.79 -10.07 -0.28
N GLU A 73 -10.49 -8.94 -0.15
CA GLU A 73 -10.01 -7.71 0.51
C GLU A 73 -10.16 -7.82 2.02
#